data_AF-A0A545TYZ9-F1
#
_entry.id   AF-A0A545TYZ9-F1
#
_cell.length_a   1.000
_cell.length_b   1.000
_cell.length_c   1.000
_cell.angle_alpha   90.00
_cell.angle_beta   90.00
_cell.angle_gamma   90.00
#
_symmetry.space_group_name_H-M   'P 1'
#
loop_
_entity.id
_entity.type
_entity.pdbx_description
1 polymer ?
#
loop_
_entity_poly.entity_id
_entity_poly.type
_entity_poly.pdbx_seq_one_letter_code
_entity_poly.pdbx_strand_id
1 'polypeptide(L)' 'MKRLTKLALLLSTAAIFTNGCSSIEPWVKPYERERLADPIMSLESHPVSTRYINHVYESREAARGAEGSAGGGCGCN' A
#
# COMPACT_ATOMS: atom_id res chain seq x y z
N MET A 1 -19.50 10.41 38.57
CA MET A 1 -19.91 9.37 37.59
C MET A 1 -19.76 9.83 36.13
N LYS A 2 -20.36 10.95 35.69
CA LYS A 2 -20.26 11.44 34.28
C LYS A 2 -18.84 11.78 33.78
N ARG A 3 -17.90 12.13 34.67
CA ARG A 3 -16.49 12.41 34.30
C ARG A 3 -15.69 11.11 34.08
N LEU A 4 -15.97 10.07 34.86
CA LEU A 4 -15.35 8.74 34.73
C LEU A 4 -15.77 8.04 33.44
N THR A 5 -17.04 8.16 33.03
CA THR A 5 -17.52 7.60 31.75
C THR A 5 -16.91 8.30 30.53
N LYS A 6 -16.68 9.62 30.59
CA LYS A 6 -15.98 10.35 29.52
C LYS A 6 -14.50 9.97 29.40
N LEU A 7 -13.81 9.82 30.54
CA LEU A 7 -12.42 9.36 30.58
C LEU A 7 -12.27 7.93 30.05
N ALA A 8 -13.18 7.02 30.43
CA ALA A 8 -13.19 5.66 29.91
C ALA A 8 -13.39 5.62 28.37
N LEU A 9 -14.29 6.46 27.84
CA LEU A 9 -14.52 6.56 26.40
C LEU A 9 -13.27 7.07 25.66
N LEU A 10 -12.63 8.13 26.16
CA LEU A 10 -11.39 8.68 25.58
C LEU A 10 -10.23 7.69 25.62
N LEU A 11 -10.11 6.89 26.67
CA LEU A 11 -9.05 5.89 26.79
C LEU A 11 -9.30 4.71 25.84
N SER A 12 -10.55 4.32 25.65
CA SER A 12 -10.93 3.25 24.71
C SER A 12 -10.68 3.62 23.25
N THR A 13 -10.94 4.88 22.85
CA THR A 13 -10.66 5.33 21.49
C THR A 13 -9.16 5.44 21.24
N ALA A 14 -8.38 5.93 22.22
CA ALA A 14 -6.92 6.01 22.10
C ALA A 14 -6.25 4.64 21.88
N ALA A 15 -6.75 3.59 22.55
CA ALA A 15 -6.20 2.23 22.43
C ALA A 15 -6.40 1.59 21.03
N ILE A 16 -7.39 2.04 20.25
CA ILE A 16 -7.62 1.52 18.89
C ILE A 16 -6.56 2.04 17.92
N PHE A 17 -6.11 3.29 18.09
CA PHE A 17 -5.14 3.92 17.19
C PHE A 17 -3.69 3.45 17.37
N THR A 18 -3.38 2.68 18.42
CA THR A 18 -2.01 2.20 18.69
C THR A 18 -1.69 0.83 18.06
N ASN A 19 -2.62 0.19 17.36
CA ASN A 19 -2.42 -1.15 16.77
C ASN A 19 -1.51 -1.20 15.52
N GLY A 20 -0.99 -0.05 15.06
CA GLY A 20 -0.10 0.03 13.89
C GLY A 20 1.35 -0.40 14.15
N CYS A 21 1.79 -0.49 15.41
CA CYS A 21 3.15 -0.87 15.78
C CYS A 21 3.16 -2.30 16.36
N SER A 22 2.71 -3.27 15.56
CA SER A 22 2.91 -4.69 15.88
C SER A 22 3.99 -5.26 14.97
N SER A 23 4.94 -5.99 15.55
CA SER A 23 5.90 -6.78 14.78
C SER A 23 5.12 -7.87 14.04
N ILE A 24 4.98 -7.73 12.71
CA ILE A 24 4.39 -8.77 11.87
C ILE A 24 5.45 -9.85 11.67
N GLU A 25 5.37 -10.89 12.49
CA GLU A 25 6.25 -12.06 12.41
C GLU A 25 5.41 -13.33 12.22
N PRO A 26 5.70 -14.13 11.18
CA PRO A 26 6.76 -13.95 10.18
C PRO A 26 6.38 -12.92 9.11
N TRP A 27 7.33 -12.08 8.72
CA TRP A 27 7.17 -11.18 7.57
C TRP A 27 6.87 -11.99 6.30
N VAL A 28 6.07 -11.42 5.40
CA VAL A 28 5.86 -12.00 4.06
C VAL A 28 7.22 -12.10 3.38
N LYS A 29 7.61 -13.31 2.99
CA LYS A 29 8.92 -13.51 2.37
C LYS A 29 8.92 -12.85 0.99
N PRO A 30 10.08 -12.38 0.48
CA PRO A 30 10.12 -11.64 -0.79
C PRO A 30 9.45 -12.35 -1.96
N TYR A 31 9.57 -13.68 -2.03
CA TYR A 31 8.96 -14.52 -3.07
C TYR A 31 7.48 -14.83 -2.83
N GLU A 32 6.94 -14.59 -1.63
CA GLU A 32 5.50 -14.74 -1.34
C GLU A 32 4.73 -13.47 -1.74
N ARG A 33 5.42 -12.34 -1.98
CA ARG A 33 4.79 -11.07 -2.40
C ARG A 33 4.11 -11.14 -3.75
N GLU A 34 4.59 -11.99 -4.65
CA GLU A 34 3.95 -12.20 -5.96
C GLU A 34 2.49 -12.68 -5.81
N ARG A 35 2.17 -13.39 -4.72
CA ARG A 35 0.81 -13.87 -4.45
C ARG A 35 -0.13 -12.79 -3.93
N LEU A 36 0.41 -11.65 -3.48
CA LEU A 36 -0.39 -10.50 -3.06
C LEU A 36 -0.85 -9.65 -4.25
N ALA A 37 -0.24 -9.85 -5.42
CA ALA A 37 -0.55 -9.15 -6.67
C ALA A 37 -1.01 -10.15 -7.74
N ASP A 38 -2.25 -10.65 -7.61
CA ASP A 38 -2.89 -11.48 -8.64
C ASP A 38 -2.87 -10.76 -10.00
N PRO A 39 -2.49 -11.43 -11.10
CA PRO A 39 -2.52 -10.86 -12.45
C PRO A 39 -3.83 -10.17 -12.83
N ILE A 40 -4.98 -10.62 -12.29
CA ILE A 40 -6.29 -9.98 -12.55
C ILE A 40 -6.39 -8.56 -11.96
N MET A 41 -5.58 -8.24 -10.95
CA MET A 41 -5.54 -6.92 -10.32
C MET A 41 -4.66 -5.92 -11.08
N SER A 42 -4.03 -6.32 -12.21
CA SER A 42 -3.27 -5.41 -13.04
C SER A 42 -4.14 -4.25 -13.53
N LEU A 43 -3.72 -3.02 -13.27
CA LEU A 43 -4.38 -1.82 -13.78
C LEU A 43 -4.25 -1.69 -15.30
N GLU A 44 -3.18 -2.25 -15.86
CA GLU A 44 -2.83 -2.14 -17.26
C GLU A 44 -3.14 -3.43 -18.01
N SER A 45 -3.94 -3.31 -19.08
CA SER A 45 -4.28 -4.41 -19.99
C SER A 45 -3.12 -4.76 -20.94
N HIS A 46 -2.29 -3.77 -21.28
CA HIS A 46 -1.20 -3.90 -22.25
C HIS A 46 0.12 -3.36 -21.65
N PRO A 47 0.78 -4.13 -20.77
CA PRO A 47 1.92 -3.63 -20.00
C PRO A 47 3.12 -3.21 -20.86
N VAL A 48 3.29 -3.80 -22.05
CA VAL A 48 4.39 -3.47 -22.98
C VAL A 48 4.20 -2.07 -23.57
N SER A 49 3.00 -1.74 -24.04
CA SER A 49 2.71 -0.41 -24.60
C SER A 49 2.74 0.67 -23.52
N THR A 50 2.20 0.37 -22.33
CA THR A 50 2.21 1.33 -21.23
C THR A 50 3.63 1.69 -20.80
N ARG A 51 4.52 0.69 -20.68
CA ARG A 51 5.94 0.95 -20.38
C ARG A 51 6.63 1.83 -21.41
N TYR A 52 6.32 1.64 -22.70
CA TYR A 52 6.87 2.49 -23.76
C TYR A 52 6.43 3.95 -23.61
N ILE A 53 5.14 4.19 -23.41
CA ILE A 53 4.60 5.55 -23.26
C ILE A 53 5.11 6.22 -21.97
N ASN A 54 5.19 5.47 -20.87
CA ASN A 54 5.71 6.00 -19.61
C ASN A 54 7.17 6.43 -19.73
N HIS A 55 8.00 5.66 -20.44
CA HIS A 55 9.39 6.07 -20.74
C HIS A 55 9.47 7.41 -21.49
N VAL A 56 8.52 7.68 -22.39
CA VAL A 56 8.41 8.96 -23.10
C VAL A 56 8.05 10.08 -22.11
N TYR A 57 7.08 9.88 -21.22
CA TYR A 57 6.70 10.86 -20.21
C TYR A 57 7.81 11.15 -19.19
N GLU A 58 8.48 10.12 -18.69
CA GLU A 58 9.64 10.25 -17.81
C GLU A 58 10.71 11.19 -18.39
N SER A 59 10.95 11.07 -19.69
CA SER A 59 11.95 11.85 -20.42
C SER A 59 11.51 13.28 -20.71
N ARG A 60 10.24 13.47 -21.06
CA ARG A 60 9.70 14.78 -21.47
C ARG A 60 9.32 15.66 -20.30
N GLU A 61 8.80 15.05 -19.23
CA GLU A 61 8.23 15.75 -18.09
C GLU A 61 9.15 15.73 -16.86
N ALA A 62 10.39 15.22 -17.01
CA ALA A 62 11.32 14.99 -15.91
C ALA A 62 10.70 14.21 -14.72
N ALA A 63 9.77 13.30 -15.04
CA ALA A 63 8.92 12.60 -14.08
C ALA A 63 9.40 11.18 -13.76
N ARG A 64 10.73 10.95 -13.76
CA ARG A 64 11.28 9.61 -13.46
C ARG A 64 10.84 9.12 -12.09
N GLY A 65 10.25 7.93 -12.04
CA GLY A 65 9.71 7.34 -10.81
C GLY A 65 8.35 7.88 -10.37
N ALA A 66 7.68 8.72 -11.18
CA ALA A 66 6.28 9.08 -10.96
C ALA A 66 5.33 7.92 -11.31
N GLU A 67 5.84 6.92 -12.03
CA GLU A 67 5.16 5.66 -12.30
C GLU A 67 4.96 4.89 -10.99
N GLY A 68 3.73 4.50 -10.69
CA GLY A 68 3.39 3.78 -9.46
C GLY A 68 4.11 2.44 -9.30
N SER A 69 3.87 1.77 -8.18
CA SER A 69 4.41 0.42 -7.93
C SER A 69 3.99 -0.57 -9.03
N ALA A 70 4.89 -1.48 -9.39
CA ALA A 70 4.56 -2.57 -10.32
C ALA A 70 3.53 -3.54 -9.69
N GLY A 71 2.41 -3.76 -10.39
CA GLY A 71 1.35 -4.68 -9.99
C GLY A 71 0.15 -3.99 -9.31
N GLY A 72 -0.96 -4.72 -9.18
CA GLY A 72 -2.11 -4.31 -8.38
C GLY A 72 -2.26 -5.12 -7.10
N GLY A 73 -3.25 -4.79 -6.28
CA GLY A 73 -3.49 -5.44 -4.98
C GLY A 73 -2.94 -4.66 -3.79
N CYS A 74 -3.03 -5.24 -2.58
CA CYS A 74 -2.56 -4.61 -1.34
C CYS A 74 -1.04 -4.76 -1.11
N GLY A 75 -0.33 -5.43 -2.02
CA GLY A 75 1.11 -5.67 -1.94
C GLY A 75 1.95 -4.47 -2.38
N CYS A 76 1.87 -3.36 -1.66
CA CYS A 76 2.73 -2.19 -1.87
C CYS A 76 4.21 -2.61 -1.95
N ASN A 77 4.93 -2.13 -2.97
CA ASN A 77 6.38 -2.32 -3.16
C ASN A 77 7.19 -2.03 -1.88
#